data_AF-C7MQT7-F1
#
_entry.id   AF-C7MQT7-F1
#
_cell.length_a   1.000
_cell.length_b   1.000
_cell.length_c   1.000
_cell.angle_alpha   90.00
_cell.angle_beta   90.00
_cell.angle_gamma   90.00
#
_symmetry.space_group_name_H-M   'P 1'
#
loop_
_entity.id
_entity.type
_entity.pdbx_description
1 polymer ?
#
loop_
_entity_poly.entity_id
_entity_poly.type
_entity_poly.pdbx_seq_one_letter_code
_entity_poly.pdbx_strand_id
1 'polypeptide(L)'
;MRKIRTLVVGVAALFLALLPATASAAQEEPVAGKEGVSAAAYEADRAVKGTVPGGLGCVAITGAQACFEAYGDKWWVKDTVADGASAVVIWDNYRNGSLYRQGECQNRLGSGNWGVCNKNYYEGSALYFKLCVYDFSEGRAIRCSTDTFLVYA
;
A
#
# COMPACT_ATOMS: atom_id res chain seq x y z
N MET A 1 27.13 -40.15 26.74
CA MET A 1 27.77 -39.57 27.94
C MET A 1 26.83 -38.52 28.50
N ARG A 2 26.25 -38.76 29.68
CA ARG A 2 25.21 -37.94 30.31
C ARG A 2 25.76 -37.55 31.69
N LYS A 3 25.94 -36.26 31.96
CA LYS A 3 26.33 -35.77 33.29
C LYS A 3 25.28 -34.78 33.77
N ILE A 4 24.39 -35.30 34.61
CA ILE A 4 23.42 -34.55 35.42
C ILE A 4 24.17 -34.03 36.65
N ARG A 5 24.03 -32.75 36.96
CA ARG A 5 24.47 -32.15 38.24
C ARG A 5 23.23 -31.63 38.96
N THR A 6 22.94 -32.26 40.09
CA THR A 6 21.96 -31.83 41.10
C THR A 6 22.72 -31.15 42.25
N LEU A 7 22.03 -30.32 43.03
CA LEU A 7 22.27 -29.82 44.42
C LEU A 7 21.89 -28.31 44.45
N VAL A 8 21.20 -27.69 45.43
CA VAL A 8 20.70 -28.01 46.78
C VAL A 8 19.57 -27.02 47.10
N VAL A 9 18.61 -27.47 47.92
CA VAL A 9 17.51 -26.71 48.52
C VAL A 9 18.02 -25.84 49.68
N GLY A 10 17.58 -24.58 49.77
CA GLY A 10 17.74 -23.72 50.94
C GLY A 10 16.42 -23.03 51.30
N VAL A 11 15.96 -23.25 52.54
CA VAL A 11 14.71 -22.73 53.12
C VAL A 11 14.98 -21.42 53.88
N ALA A 12 14.10 -20.42 53.78
CA ALA A 12 14.00 -19.34 54.77
C ALA A 12 12.59 -18.70 54.75
N ALA A 13 12.16 -18.22 55.90
CA ALA A 13 10.77 -18.08 56.34
C ALA A 13 10.08 -16.72 56.03
N LEU A 14 8.76 -16.81 55.87
CA LEU A 14 7.66 -16.02 56.46
C LEU A 14 7.92 -14.55 56.90
N PHE A 15 7.20 -13.59 56.30
CA PHE A 15 6.65 -12.41 57.00
C PHE A 15 5.42 -11.84 56.27
N LEU A 16 4.34 -11.60 57.04
CA LEU A 16 3.08 -10.94 56.65
C LEU A 16 3.27 -9.45 56.34
N ALA A 17 2.51 -8.92 55.37
CA ALA A 17 1.86 -7.60 55.47
C ALA A 17 0.71 -7.48 54.47
N LEU A 18 -0.54 -7.46 54.96
CA LEU A 18 -1.70 -6.98 54.20
C LEU A 18 -1.61 -5.45 54.12
N LEU A 19 -1.66 -4.90 52.91
CA LEU A 19 -1.89 -3.47 52.67
C LEU A 19 -3.20 -3.31 51.88
N PRO A 20 -4.14 -2.44 52.33
CA PRO A 20 -5.30 -2.07 51.53
C PRO A 20 -4.86 -1.16 50.38
N ALA A 21 -5.06 -1.61 49.14
CA ALA A 21 -4.89 -0.79 47.96
C ALA A 21 -6.08 0.18 47.84
N THR A 22 -5.91 1.42 48.27
CA THR A 22 -6.80 2.52 47.88
C THR A 22 -6.38 3.00 46.49
N ALA A 23 -6.98 2.45 45.45
CA ALA A 23 -6.83 2.98 44.10
C ALA A 23 -7.69 4.24 43.96
N SER A 24 -7.03 5.40 43.87
CA SER A 24 -7.66 6.68 43.54
C SER A 24 -8.17 6.63 42.11
N ALA A 25 -9.47 6.82 41.91
CA ALA A 25 -10.03 7.05 40.57
C ALA A 25 -9.53 8.41 40.07
N ALA A 26 -8.60 8.40 39.12
CA ALA A 26 -8.26 9.59 38.36
C ALA A 26 -9.45 9.91 37.44
N GLN A 27 -9.98 11.13 37.55
CA GLN A 27 -10.97 11.65 36.62
C GLN A 27 -10.26 11.94 35.30
N GLU A 28 -10.64 11.22 34.24
CA GLU A 28 -10.25 11.56 32.88
C GLU A 28 -11.08 12.78 32.43
N GLU A 29 -10.41 13.92 32.26
CA GLU A 29 -10.99 15.06 31.57
C GLU A 29 -11.22 14.69 30.11
N PRO A 30 -12.36 15.09 29.50
CA PRO A 30 -12.60 14.83 28.10
C PRO A 30 -11.66 15.72 27.29
N VAL A 31 -10.61 15.14 26.72
CA VAL A 31 -9.84 15.80 25.67
C VAL A 31 -10.76 15.93 24.46
N ALA A 32 -11.21 17.15 24.21
CA ALA A 32 -11.83 17.56 22.97
C ALA A 32 -10.82 17.33 21.83
N GLY A 33 -10.86 16.14 21.25
CA GLY A 33 -10.10 15.80 20.06
C GLY A 33 -10.60 16.63 18.90
N LYS A 34 -9.73 17.51 18.37
CA LYS A 34 -9.87 18.00 17.00
C LYS A 34 -10.07 16.79 16.10
N GLU A 35 -11.19 16.75 15.38
CA GLU A 35 -11.41 15.78 14.32
C GLU A 35 -10.25 15.88 13.32
N GLY A 36 -9.33 14.92 13.42
CA GLY A 36 -8.23 14.79 12.48
C GLY A 36 -8.80 14.33 11.16
N VAL A 37 -8.54 15.10 10.09
CA VAL A 37 -8.71 14.62 8.72
C VAL A 37 -7.85 13.37 8.58
N SER A 38 -8.50 12.20 8.49
CA SER A 38 -7.81 10.94 8.25
C SER A 38 -7.12 11.03 6.90
N ALA A 39 -5.79 10.98 6.88
CA ALA A 39 -5.03 10.87 5.65
C ALA A 39 -5.41 9.56 4.95
N ALA A 40 -5.80 9.63 3.68
CA ALA A 40 -6.13 8.43 2.91
C ALA A 40 -4.95 7.46 2.92
N ALA A 41 -5.15 6.25 3.47
CA ALA A 41 -4.13 5.21 3.52
C ALA A 41 -3.68 4.85 2.10
N TYR A 42 -2.38 4.63 1.92
CA TYR A 42 -1.80 4.28 0.62
C TYR A 42 -2.01 2.79 0.30
N GLU A 43 -2.55 2.50 -0.88
CA GLU A 43 -2.87 1.14 -1.33
C GLU A 43 -1.85 0.64 -2.36
N ALA A 44 -1.05 -0.37 -2.01
CA ALA A 44 -0.05 -0.94 -2.93
C ALA A 44 -0.45 -2.36 -3.36
N ASP A 45 -1.02 -2.48 -4.56
CA ASP A 45 -1.47 -3.77 -5.09
C ASP A 45 -0.51 -4.35 -6.11
N ARG A 46 -0.37 -5.69 -6.08
CA ARG A 46 0.34 -6.44 -7.11
C ARG A 46 -0.62 -6.82 -8.22
N ALA A 47 -0.23 -6.48 -9.44
CA ALA A 47 -1.00 -6.83 -10.62
C ALA A 47 -1.04 -8.35 -10.82
N VAL A 48 -2.21 -8.86 -11.19
CA VAL A 48 -2.38 -10.26 -11.60
C VAL A 48 -2.23 -10.36 -13.11
N LYS A 49 -1.69 -11.48 -13.61
CA LYS A 49 -1.50 -11.66 -15.06
C LYS A 49 -2.84 -11.66 -15.79
N GLY A 50 -2.92 -10.97 -16.92
CA GLY A 50 -4.11 -10.94 -17.75
C GLY A 50 -3.86 -10.52 -19.19
N THR A 51 -4.94 -10.41 -19.96
CA THR A 51 -4.92 -9.94 -21.35
C THR A 51 -5.65 -8.61 -21.42
N VAL A 52 -4.95 -7.55 -21.82
CA VAL A 52 -5.54 -6.23 -21.97
C VAL A 52 -6.62 -6.24 -23.06
N PRO A 53 -7.81 -5.64 -22.82
CA PRO A 53 -8.81 -5.44 -23.86
C PRO A 53 -8.30 -4.54 -25.00
N GLY A 54 -8.78 -4.79 -26.22
CA GLY A 54 -8.52 -3.90 -27.35
C GLY A 54 -9.27 -2.58 -27.24
N GLY A 55 -8.75 -1.51 -27.86
CA GLY A 55 -9.43 -0.22 -27.95
C GLY A 55 -9.24 0.71 -26.74
N LEU A 56 -8.49 0.30 -25.71
CA LEU A 56 -8.15 1.18 -24.59
C LEU A 56 -7.13 2.24 -25.01
N GLY A 57 -7.31 3.47 -24.50
CA GLY A 57 -6.30 4.51 -24.55
C GLY A 57 -5.16 4.17 -23.59
N CYS A 58 -3.93 4.14 -24.08
CA CYS A 58 -2.76 3.82 -23.27
C CYS A 58 -1.73 4.94 -23.31
N VAL A 59 -1.04 5.13 -22.19
CA VAL A 59 0.15 5.97 -22.10
C VAL A 59 1.39 5.08 -21.99
N ALA A 60 2.51 5.54 -22.54
CA ALA A 60 3.76 4.79 -22.53
C ALA A 60 4.93 5.73 -22.24
N ILE A 61 5.90 5.18 -21.50
CA ILE A 61 7.25 5.73 -21.35
C ILE A 61 8.25 4.62 -21.68
N THR A 62 9.54 4.95 -21.81
CA THR A 62 10.57 3.91 -21.91
C THR A 62 10.50 2.97 -20.70
N GLY A 63 10.28 1.67 -20.92
CA GLY A 63 10.21 0.64 -19.88
C GLY A 63 8.82 0.35 -19.31
N ALA A 64 7.80 1.19 -19.56
CA ALA A 64 6.46 0.94 -19.02
C ALA A 64 5.34 1.41 -19.96
N GLN A 65 4.22 0.71 -19.93
CA GLN A 65 2.98 1.09 -20.59
C GLN A 65 1.80 0.86 -19.64
N ALA A 66 0.81 1.74 -19.66
CA ALA A 66 -0.42 1.55 -18.90
C ALA A 66 -1.67 2.00 -19.66
N CYS A 67 -2.79 1.35 -19.38
CA CYS A 67 -4.11 1.68 -19.92
C CYS A 67 -5.12 1.64 -18.78
N PHE A 68 -6.10 2.54 -18.82
CA PHE A 68 -7.24 2.51 -17.89
C PHE A 68 -8.47 1.98 -18.61
N GLU A 69 -9.13 1.00 -18.00
CA GLU A 69 -10.44 0.50 -18.41
C GLU A 69 -11.48 1.05 -17.42
N ALA A 70 -12.16 2.14 -17.80
CA ALA A 70 -13.12 2.83 -16.92
C ALA A 70 -14.26 1.90 -16.49
N TYR A 71 -14.87 1.18 -17.44
CA TYR A 71 -15.89 0.17 -17.12
C TYR A 71 -15.25 -1.06 -16.47
N GLY A 72 -15.13 -1.01 -15.14
CA GLY A 72 -14.52 -2.05 -14.32
C GLY A 72 -13.28 -1.60 -13.57
N ASP A 73 -12.93 -0.30 -13.58
CA ASP A 73 -11.88 0.30 -12.75
C ASP A 73 -10.52 -0.41 -12.81
N LYS A 74 -10.10 -0.81 -14.02
CA LYS A 74 -8.88 -1.62 -14.16
C LYS A 74 -7.70 -0.80 -14.63
N TRP A 75 -6.60 -0.91 -13.91
CA TRP A 75 -5.28 -0.53 -14.40
C TRP A 75 -4.63 -1.73 -15.06
N TRP A 76 -4.43 -1.64 -16.37
CA TRP A 76 -3.59 -2.54 -17.13
C TRP A 76 -2.19 -1.95 -17.21
N VAL A 77 -1.19 -2.68 -16.72
CA VAL A 77 0.19 -2.19 -16.62
C VAL A 77 1.12 -3.22 -17.23
N LYS A 78 2.07 -2.78 -18.07
CA LYS A 78 3.05 -3.63 -18.73
C LYS A 78 4.45 -3.07 -18.57
N ASP A 79 5.34 -3.91 -18.06
CA ASP A 79 6.78 -3.70 -18.19
C ASP A 79 7.20 -4.06 -19.62
N THR A 80 7.88 -3.13 -20.30
CA THR A 80 8.26 -3.27 -21.71
C THR A 80 9.74 -3.58 -21.92
N VAL A 81 10.58 -3.61 -20.87
CA VAL A 81 12.04 -3.80 -20.98
C VAL A 81 12.54 -4.80 -19.93
N ALA A 82 13.37 -5.76 -20.33
CA ALA A 82 13.94 -6.75 -19.40
C ALA A 82 15.20 -6.21 -18.69
N ASP A 83 15.02 -5.25 -17.77
CA ASP A 83 16.11 -4.59 -17.02
C ASP A 83 16.13 -4.92 -15.51
N GLY A 84 15.23 -5.80 -15.06
CA GLY A 84 15.08 -6.16 -13.64
C GLY A 84 14.20 -5.18 -12.84
N ALA A 85 13.73 -4.10 -13.46
CA ALA A 85 12.75 -3.19 -12.86
C ALA A 85 11.32 -3.68 -13.10
N SER A 86 10.33 -2.86 -12.75
CA SER A 86 8.91 -3.17 -12.89
C SER A 86 8.13 -1.93 -13.30
N ALA A 87 7.08 -2.12 -14.10
CA ALA A 87 6.16 -1.03 -14.43
C ALA A 87 5.14 -0.84 -13.29
N VAL A 88 4.89 0.41 -12.93
CA VAL A 88 3.98 0.80 -11.84
C VAL A 88 3.11 1.96 -12.30
N VAL A 89 1.80 1.87 -12.08
CA VAL A 89 0.91 3.04 -12.10
C VAL A 89 0.75 3.52 -10.68
N ILE A 90 1.03 4.79 -10.42
CA ILE A 90 0.73 5.48 -9.16
C ILE A 90 -0.46 6.38 -9.43
N TRP A 91 -1.49 6.33 -8.60
CA TRP A 91 -2.76 7.02 -8.81
C TRP A 91 -3.25 7.70 -7.54
N ASP A 92 -3.91 8.84 -7.74
CA ASP A 92 -4.68 9.58 -6.76
C ASP A 92 -6.12 9.67 -7.22
N ASN A 93 -7.05 9.35 -6.33
CA ASN A 93 -8.48 9.40 -6.58
C ASN A 93 -9.12 10.55 -5.81
N TYR A 94 -9.67 11.53 -6.53
CA TYR A 94 -10.31 12.71 -5.96
C TYR A 94 -11.82 12.63 -6.11
N ARG A 95 -12.53 12.83 -5.00
CA ARG A 95 -13.99 12.93 -4.95
C ARG A 95 -14.37 14.33 -4.49
N ASN A 96 -15.18 15.03 -5.28
CA ASN A 96 -15.62 16.39 -4.99
C ASN A 96 -14.43 17.34 -4.68
N GLY A 97 -13.34 17.21 -5.44
CA GLY A 97 -12.13 18.02 -5.30
C GLY A 97 -11.21 17.67 -4.12
N SER A 98 -11.56 16.67 -3.29
CA SER A 98 -10.75 16.22 -2.16
C SER A 98 -10.13 14.85 -2.42
N LEU A 99 -8.88 14.65 -2.01
CA LEU A 99 -8.22 13.35 -2.09
C LEU A 99 -9.00 12.33 -1.26
N TYR A 100 -9.53 11.31 -1.93
CA TYR A 100 -10.35 10.26 -1.32
C TYR A 100 -9.52 9.01 -1.06
N ARG A 101 -8.72 8.58 -2.04
CA ARG A 101 -7.85 7.41 -1.99
C ARG A 101 -6.60 7.65 -2.82
N GLN A 102 -5.53 6.94 -2.53
CA GLN A 102 -4.29 6.96 -3.30
C GLN A 102 -3.64 5.58 -3.24
N GLY A 103 -2.85 5.26 -4.25
CA GLY A 103 -2.17 3.98 -4.28
C GLY A 103 -1.45 3.71 -5.59
N GLU A 104 -1.16 2.44 -5.81
CA GLU A 104 -0.45 1.97 -6.99
C GLU A 104 -0.89 0.58 -7.45
N CYS A 105 -0.59 0.31 -8.72
CA CYS A 105 -0.66 -1.01 -9.34
C CYS A 105 0.73 -1.40 -9.82
N GLN A 106 1.32 -2.41 -9.19
CA GLN A 106 2.69 -2.87 -9.44
C GLN A 106 2.69 -4.12 -10.34
N ASN A 107 3.17 -3.99 -11.59
CA ASN A 107 3.38 -5.15 -12.44
C ASN A 107 4.78 -5.74 -12.21
N ARG A 108 4.84 -6.78 -11.39
CA ARG A 108 6.06 -7.55 -11.08
C ARG A 108 6.10 -8.92 -11.79
N LEU A 109 5.41 -9.06 -12.91
CA LEU A 109 5.34 -10.30 -13.70
C LEU A 109 6.53 -10.46 -14.66
N GLY A 110 7.42 -9.47 -14.69
CA GLY A 110 8.53 -9.38 -15.63
C GLY A 110 8.11 -8.82 -16.99
N SER A 111 9.10 -8.31 -17.71
CA SER A 111 8.95 -7.70 -19.02
C SER A 111 8.12 -8.53 -20.01
N GLY A 112 7.31 -7.83 -20.80
CA GLY A 112 6.48 -8.42 -21.85
C GLY A 112 5.10 -8.88 -21.36
N ASN A 113 4.88 -9.01 -20.05
CA ASN A 113 3.60 -9.45 -19.48
C ASN A 113 2.70 -8.27 -19.10
N TRP A 114 1.43 -8.35 -19.48
CA TRP A 114 0.39 -7.47 -18.93
C TRP A 114 -0.04 -7.97 -17.54
N GLY A 115 -0.07 -7.04 -16.59
CA GLY A 115 -0.70 -7.20 -15.29
C GLY A 115 -1.92 -6.30 -15.17
N VAL A 116 -2.90 -6.72 -14.38
CA VAL A 116 -4.10 -5.94 -14.05
C VAL A 116 -4.27 -5.80 -12.55
N CYS A 117 -4.59 -4.58 -12.09
CA CYS A 117 -5.17 -4.38 -10.77
C CYS A 117 -6.62 -3.94 -10.96
N ASN A 118 -7.54 -4.71 -10.39
CA ASN A 118 -8.94 -4.34 -10.33
C ASN A 118 -9.14 -3.40 -9.14
N LYS A 119 -9.59 -2.19 -9.42
CA LYS A 119 -9.92 -1.21 -8.40
C LYS A 119 -11.44 -1.13 -8.29
N ASN A 120 -11.90 -0.37 -7.32
CA ASN A 120 -13.32 -0.11 -7.12
C ASN A 120 -13.38 1.35 -6.71
N TYR A 121 -13.16 2.22 -7.70
CA TYR A 121 -13.11 3.65 -7.50
C TYR A 121 -14.52 4.17 -7.25
N TYR A 122 -14.60 5.42 -6.78
CA TYR A 122 -15.89 6.04 -6.62
C TYR A 122 -16.41 6.50 -7.99
N GLU A 123 -17.64 6.15 -8.37
CA GLU A 123 -18.22 6.58 -9.65
C GLU A 123 -18.23 8.12 -9.79
N GLY A 124 -17.81 8.63 -10.94
CA GLY A 124 -17.72 10.06 -11.25
C GLY A 124 -16.53 10.76 -10.58
N SER A 125 -15.57 10.01 -10.06
CA SER A 125 -14.36 10.57 -9.43
C SER A 125 -13.24 10.80 -10.44
N ALA A 126 -12.34 11.74 -10.12
CA ALA A 126 -11.18 12.02 -10.95
C ALA A 126 -10.00 11.15 -10.51
N LEU A 127 -9.31 10.56 -11.47
CA LEU A 127 -8.09 9.78 -11.27
C LEU A 127 -6.92 10.49 -11.93
N TYR A 128 -6.01 10.99 -11.10
CA TYR A 128 -4.73 11.52 -11.56
C TYR A 128 -3.68 10.43 -11.41
N PHE A 129 -2.90 10.15 -12.45
CA PHE A 129 -1.92 9.07 -12.38
C PHE A 129 -0.61 9.39 -13.07
N LYS A 130 0.44 8.70 -12.61
CA LYS A 130 1.75 8.64 -13.25
C LYS A 130 2.10 7.20 -13.56
N LEU A 131 2.84 7.02 -14.65
CA LEU A 131 3.44 5.75 -15.02
C LEU A 131 4.93 5.78 -14.68
N CYS A 132 5.41 4.78 -13.97
CA CYS A 132 6.79 4.69 -13.51
C CYS A 132 7.43 3.35 -13.85
N VAL A 133 8.75 3.38 -14.00
CA VAL A 133 9.62 2.20 -13.92
C VAL A 133 10.27 2.22 -12.54
N TYR A 134 10.08 1.16 -11.77
CA TYR A 134 10.47 1.09 -10.37
C TYR A 134 11.41 -0.09 -10.13
N ASP A 135 12.54 0.18 -9.48
CA ASP A 135 13.43 -0.85 -8.97
C ASP A 135 13.00 -1.21 -7.54
N PHE A 136 12.36 -2.36 -7.38
CA PHE A 136 11.91 -2.83 -6.08
C PHE A 136 13.03 -3.44 -5.22
N SER A 137 14.19 -3.77 -5.81
CA SER A 137 15.34 -4.23 -5.06
C SER A 137 16.09 -3.07 -4.39
N GLU A 138 16.12 -1.92 -5.07
CA GLU A 138 16.70 -0.68 -4.56
C GLU A 138 15.68 0.23 -3.86
N GLY A 139 14.39 -0.04 -4.00
CA GLY A 139 13.31 0.74 -3.37
C GLY A 139 13.17 2.14 -3.96
N ARG A 140 13.36 2.31 -5.28
CA ARG A 140 13.25 3.63 -5.93
C ARG A 140 12.64 3.58 -7.33
N ALA A 141 11.98 4.67 -7.70
CA ALA A 141 11.62 4.91 -9.09
C ALA A 141 12.88 5.24 -9.91
N ILE A 142 13.09 4.53 -11.02
CA ILE A 142 14.15 4.81 -11.99
C ILE A 142 13.74 6.03 -12.83
N ARG A 143 12.46 6.05 -13.26
CA ARG A 143 11.85 7.14 -14.01
C ARG A 143 10.34 7.09 -13.87
N CYS A 144 9.70 8.24 -14.02
CA CYS A 144 8.25 8.36 -14.15
C CYS A 144 7.92 9.26 -15.33
N SER A 145 6.66 9.22 -15.78
CA SER A 145 6.13 10.23 -16.70
C SER A 145 6.35 11.63 -16.12
N THR A 146 6.75 12.56 -16.98
CA THR A 146 6.85 13.98 -16.62
C THR A 146 5.48 14.55 -16.30
N ASP A 147 4.49 14.16 -17.11
CA ASP A 147 3.12 14.58 -16.99
C ASP A 147 2.36 13.68 -16.01
N THR A 148 1.37 14.28 -15.36
CA THR A 148 0.31 13.58 -14.66
C THR A 148 -0.89 13.50 -15.60
N PHE A 149 -1.41 12.30 -15.81
CA PHE A 149 -2.55 12.06 -16.68
C PHE A 149 -3.84 12.05 -15.88
N LEU A 150 -4.95 12.43 -16.50
CA LEU A 150 -6.29 12.45 -15.91
C LEU A 150 -7.20 11.47 -16.65
N VAL A 151 -7.85 10.59 -15.90
CA VAL A 151 -8.99 9.76 -16.34
C VAL A 151 -10.10 9.85 -15.30
N TYR A 152 -11.28 9.31 -15.62
CA TYR A 152 -12.43 9.31 -14.71
C TYR A 152 -12.87 7.88 -14.48
N ALA A 153 -13.16 7.56 -13.22
CA ALA A 153 -13.87 6.35 -12.83
C ALA A 153 -15.36 6.55 -13.02
#